data_AF-A0A3D8HLS8-F1
#
_entry.id   AF-A0A3D8HLS8-F1
#
_cell.length_a   1.000
_cell.length_b   1.000
_cell.length_c   1.000
_cell.angle_alpha   90.00
_cell.angle_beta   90.00
_cell.angle_gamma   90.00
#
_symmetry.space_group_name_H-M   'P 1'
#
loop_
_entity.id
_entity.type
_entity.pdbx_description
1 polymer ?
#
loop_
_entity_poly.entity_id
_entity_poly.type
_entity_poly.pdbx_seq_one_letter_code
_entity_poly.pdbx_strand_id
1 'polypeptide(L)'
;MKLLKPIEIFFRNLRDSFRYSLKDLHRNAKSRLDDDLLLEHILYAIPNSGIKRPTILNADETRNEIFTTNKNIARFGDGEIMVMNGDDIGFQKADKTLTMRLREIFTNPHSNLMIGINRRYYYPNPMAEIIEQTNEVCKNFELYAVPKMRQILTKYINYDIKYCEASTGKMVGGGGGKLPNVA
;
A
#
# COMPACT_ATOMS: atom_id res chain seq x y z
N MET A 1 38.24 38.18 -10.36
CA MET A 1 36.80 38.42 -10.54
C MET A 1 36.04 37.08 -10.56
N LYS A 2 35.71 36.50 -9.41
CA LYS A 2 35.01 35.18 -9.27
C LYS A 2 33.78 35.25 -8.35
N LEU A 3 33.21 36.43 -8.13
CA LEU A 3 32.07 36.65 -7.22
C LEU A 3 30.70 36.70 -7.92
N LEU A 4 30.66 36.61 -9.25
CA LEU A 4 29.43 36.79 -10.04
C LEU A 4 28.58 35.52 -10.17
N LYS A 5 29.19 34.33 -10.17
CA LYS A 5 28.46 33.05 -10.35
C LYS A 5 27.42 32.77 -9.26
N PRO A 6 27.69 32.98 -7.96
CA PRO A 6 26.69 32.75 -6.91
C PRO A 6 25.48 33.68 -7.05
N ILE A 7 25.74 34.93 -7.42
CA ILE A 7 24.70 35.96 -7.62
C ILE A 7 23.86 35.64 -8.86
N GLU A 8 24.50 35.22 -9.95
CA GLU A 8 23.82 34.78 -11.17
C GLU A 8 22.93 33.55 -10.93
N ILE A 9 23.40 32.58 -10.15
CA ILE A 9 22.61 31.41 -9.74
C ILE A 9 21.43 31.82 -8.85
N PHE A 10 21.64 32.75 -7.92
CA PHE A 10 20.57 33.27 -7.06
C PHE A 10 19.46 33.94 -7.88
N PHE A 11 19.80 34.83 -8.80
CA PHE A 11 18.81 35.49 -9.65
C PHE A 11 18.12 34.54 -10.63
N ARG A 12 18.83 33.50 -11.11
CA ARG A 12 18.23 32.44 -11.91
C ARG A 12 17.20 31.65 -11.11
N ASN A 13 17.56 31.20 -9.90
CA ASN A 13 16.65 30.47 -9.02
C ASN A 13 15.44 31.32 -8.58
N LEU A 14 15.67 32.61 -8.33
CA LEU A 14 14.64 33.59 -7.99
C LEU A 14 13.67 33.78 -9.16
N ARG A 15 14.18 34.00 -10.37
CA ARG A 15 13.38 34.08 -11.60
C ARG A 15 12.57 32.82 -11.83
N ASP A 16 13.18 31.65 -11.63
CA ASP A 16 12.51 30.36 -11.86
C ASP A 16 11.39 30.13 -10.81
N SER A 17 11.57 30.63 -9.59
CA SER A 17 10.55 30.62 -8.52
C SER A 17 9.36 31.56 -8.80
N PHE A 18 9.57 32.62 -9.58
CA PHE A 18 8.48 33.49 -10.06
C PHE A 18 7.88 33.04 -11.40
N ARG A 19 8.63 32.27 -12.20
CA ARG A 19 8.18 31.75 -13.49
C ARG A 19 7.17 30.61 -13.34
N TYR A 20 7.31 29.82 -12.29
CA TYR A 20 6.40 28.74 -11.98
C TYR A 20 5.69 29.02 -10.66
N SER A 21 4.37 29.11 -10.69
CA SER A 21 3.58 29.13 -9.46
C SER A 21 3.91 27.86 -8.67
N LEU A 22 4.32 28.01 -7.41
CA LEU A 22 4.53 26.88 -6.51
C LEU A 22 3.28 25.98 -6.44
N LYS A 23 2.08 26.54 -6.62
CA LYS A 23 0.83 25.78 -6.70
C LYS A 23 0.74 24.94 -7.98
N ASP A 24 1.24 25.45 -9.10
CA ASP A 24 1.24 24.71 -10.38
C ASP A 24 2.35 23.67 -10.41
N LEU A 25 3.52 23.96 -9.84
CA LEU A 25 4.57 22.97 -9.58
C LEU A 25 4.08 21.85 -8.66
N HIS A 26 3.41 22.18 -7.56
CA HIS A 26 2.83 21.20 -6.65
C HIS A 26 1.70 20.41 -7.31
N ARG A 27 0.83 21.06 -8.10
CA ARG A 27 -0.24 20.41 -8.86
C ARG A 27 0.33 19.44 -9.90
N ASN A 28 1.37 19.86 -10.64
CA ASN A 28 2.02 19.03 -11.65
C ASN A 28 2.84 17.88 -11.03
N ALA A 29 3.48 18.12 -9.87
CA ALA A 29 4.14 17.06 -9.12
C ALA A 29 3.12 16.05 -8.57
N LYS A 30 1.99 16.53 -8.06
CA LYS A 30 0.88 15.69 -7.60
C LYS A 30 0.26 14.90 -8.75
N SER A 31 -0.01 15.53 -9.90
CA SER A 31 -0.57 14.83 -11.06
C SER A 31 0.38 13.77 -11.64
N ARG A 32 1.69 14.04 -11.66
CA ARG A 32 2.69 13.03 -12.06
C ARG A 32 2.75 11.84 -11.10
N LEU A 33 2.66 12.09 -9.79
CA LEU A 33 2.56 11.03 -8.79
C LEU A 33 1.25 10.22 -8.98
N ASP A 34 0.15 10.87 -9.32
CA ASP A 34 -1.13 10.22 -9.61
C ASP A 34 -1.03 9.33 -10.87
N ASP A 35 -0.34 9.78 -11.92
CA ASP A 35 -0.09 8.99 -13.15
C ASP A 35 0.81 7.76 -12.88
N ASP A 36 1.87 7.91 -12.09
CA ASP A 36 2.77 6.81 -11.73
C ASP A 36 2.06 5.73 -10.90
N LEU A 37 1.23 6.15 -9.93
CA LEU A 37 0.42 5.23 -9.12
C LEU A 37 -0.62 4.50 -9.97
N LEU A 38 -1.25 5.19 -10.93
CA LEU A 38 -2.20 4.59 -11.85
C LEU A 38 -1.52 3.56 -12.77
N LEU A 39 -0.37 3.91 -13.36
CA LEU A 39 0.41 2.99 -14.18
C LEU A 39 0.80 1.74 -13.40
N GLU A 40 1.31 1.92 -12.19
CA GLU A 40 1.65 0.81 -11.31
C GLU A 40 0.42 -0.08 -11.03
N HIS A 41 -0.72 0.54 -10.72
CA HIS A 41 -1.95 -0.19 -10.45
C HIS A 41 -2.41 -1.03 -11.66
N ILE A 42 -2.37 -0.47 -12.87
CA ILE A 42 -2.66 -1.18 -14.12
C ILE A 42 -1.71 -2.37 -14.31
N LEU A 43 -0.41 -2.18 -14.09
CA LEU A 43 0.57 -3.26 -14.27
C LEU A 43 0.30 -4.44 -13.32
N TYR A 44 -0.12 -4.18 -12.07
CA TYR A 44 -0.46 -5.25 -11.13
C TYR A 44 -1.79 -5.93 -11.42
N ALA A 45 -2.74 -5.26 -12.08
CA ALA A 45 -4.02 -5.83 -12.49
C ALA A 45 -3.89 -6.76 -13.72
N ILE A 46 -2.81 -6.67 -14.49
CA ILE A 46 -2.54 -7.56 -15.63
C ILE A 46 -1.91 -8.87 -15.12
N PRO A 47 -2.54 -10.05 -15.35
CA PRO A 47 -2.04 -11.34 -14.84
C PRO A 47 -0.62 -11.70 -15.30
N ASN A 48 -0.26 -11.34 -16.54
CA ASN A 48 1.02 -11.68 -17.18
C ASN A 48 1.97 -10.49 -17.34
N SER A 49 1.89 -9.49 -16.45
CA SER A 49 2.75 -8.30 -16.51
C SER A 49 4.23 -8.54 -16.22
N GLY A 50 4.62 -9.77 -15.83
CA GLY A 50 5.99 -10.10 -15.43
C GLY A 50 6.38 -9.57 -14.05
N ILE A 51 5.46 -8.89 -13.34
CA ILE A 51 5.74 -8.36 -12.01
C ILE A 51 5.78 -9.46 -10.96
N LYS A 52 6.84 -9.45 -10.15
CA LYS A 52 7.01 -10.30 -8.98
C LYS A 52 5.98 -9.94 -7.90
N ARG A 53 5.26 -10.95 -7.40
CA ARG A 53 4.25 -10.82 -6.34
C ARG A 53 4.61 -11.75 -5.18
N PRO A 54 4.45 -11.32 -3.92
CA PRO A 54 4.63 -12.21 -2.77
C PRO A 54 3.48 -13.22 -2.71
N THR A 55 3.71 -14.38 -2.11
CA THR A 55 2.64 -15.34 -1.83
C THR A 55 1.82 -14.86 -0.63
N ILE A 56 0.53 -14.60 -0.86
CA ILE A 56 -0.42 -14.18 0.18
C ILE A 56 -1.61 -15.13 0.17
N LEU A 57 -1.83 -15.82 1.30
CA LEU A 57 -3.01 -16.67 1.48
C LEU A 57 -4.30 -15.85 1.34
N ASN A 58 -5.30 -16.44 0.70
CA ASN A 58 -6.64 -15.86 0.70
C ASN A 58 -7.30 -16.02 2.09
N ALA A 59 -8.52 -15.48 2.26
CA ALA A 59 -9.21 -15.47 3.55
C ALA A 59 -9.52 -16.89 4.08
N ASP A 60 -9.92 -17.81 3.21
CA ASP A 60 -10.24 -19.19 3.60
C ASP A 60 -8.96 -19.98 3.95
N GLU A 61 -7.90 -19.83 3.15
CA GLU A 61 -6.60 -20.42 3.43
C GLU A 61 -6.01 -19.88 4.74
N THR A 62 -6.11 -18.56 4.97
CA THR A 62 -5.66 -17.92 6.22
C THR A 62 -6.43 -18.47 7.42
N ARG A 63 -7.75 -18.61 7.29
CA ARG A 63 -8.61 -19.18 8.34
C ARG A 63 -8.22 -20.64 8.62
N ASN A 64 -8.01 -21.43 7.58
CA ASN A 64 -7.60 -22.82 7.73
C ASN A 64 -6.23 -22.94 8.41
N GLU A 65 -5.26 -22.10 8.05
CA GLU A 65 -3.94 -22.07 8.70
C GLU A 65 -4.06 -21.70 10.20
N ILE A 66 -4.92 -20.74 10.54
CA ILE A 66 -5.17 -20.36 11.94
C ILE A 66 -5.81 -21.50 12.73
N PHE A 67 -6.73 -22.27 12.15
CA PHE A 67 -7.38 -23.38 12.86
C PHE A 67 -6.55 -24.65 12.93
N THR A 68 -5.67 -24.87 11.95
CA THR A 68 -4.84 -26.08 11.87
C THR A 68 -3.48 -25.92 12.54
N THR A 69 -3.07 -24.68 12.84
CA THR A 69 -1.82 -24.38 13.52
C THR A 69 -2.05 -23.57 14.79
N ASN A 70 -1.11 -23.63 15.74
CA ASN A 70 -1.12 -22.78 16.94
C ASN A 70 -0.31 -21.48 16.73
N LYS A 71 -0.24 -20.98 15.50
CA LYS A 71 0.52 -19.76 15.20
C LYS A 71 -0.28 -18.53 15.61
N ASN A 72 0.43 -17.52 16.13
CA ASN A 72 -0.13 -16.20 16.32
C ASN A 72 -0.18 -15.45 14.98
N ILE A 73 -0.99 -14.38 14.90
CA ILE A 73 -1.06 -13.52 13.71
C ILE A 73 -0.81 -12.05 14.08
N ALA A 74 0.12 -11.42 13.37
CA ALA A 74 0.33 -9.97 13.39
C ALA A 74 -0.18 -9.39 12.06
N ARG A 75 -1.18 -8.51 12.11
CA ARG A 75 -1.82 -7.93 10.92
C ARG A 75 -1.33 -6.51 10.70
N PHE A 76 -0.88 -6.21 9.48
CA PHE A 76 -0.39 -4.91 9.07
C PHE A 76 -1.42 -4.27 8.14
N GLY A 77 -2.22 -3.35 8.70
CA GLY A 77 -3.13 -2.50 7.94
C GLY A 77 -2.40 -1.30 7.33
N ASP A 78 -3.16 -0.42 6.69
CA ASP A 78 -2.66 0.85 6.15
C ASP A 78 -1.96 1.69 7.24
N GLY A 79 -2.55 1.77 8.43
CA GLY A 79 -1.97 2.47 9.58
C GLY A 79 -0.61 1.90 10.01
N GLU A 80 -0.53 0.60 10.27
CA GLU A 80 0.73 -0.05 10.68
C GLU A 80 1.80 0.06 9.58
N ILE A 81 1.42 -0.04 8.31
CA ILE A 81 2.35 0.12 7.17
C ILE A 81 2.92 1.54 7.13
N MET A 82 2.09 2.56 7.35
CA MET A 82 2.54 3.96 7.42
C MET A 82 3.48 4.20 8.59
N VAL A 83 3.15 3.72 9.79
CA VAL A 83 4.03 3.87 10.97
C VAL A 83 5.34 3.09 10.80
N MET A 84 5.30 1.90 10.18
CA MET A 84 6.48 1.14 9.80
C MET A 84 7.37 1.88 8.78
N ASN A 85 6.77 2.70 7.91
CA ASN A 85 7.51 3.59 7.01
C ASN A 85 8.07 4.84 7.70
N GLY A 86 7.63 5.13 8.92
CA GLY A 86 8.02 6.32 9.69
C GLY A 86 7.07 7.51 9.52
N ASP A 87 5.88 7.28 8.98
CA ASP A 87 4.85 8.30 8.80
C ASP A 87 3.94 8.39 10.03
N ASP A 88 3.56 9.61 10.41
CA ASP A 88 2.54 9.86 11.43
C ASP A 88 1.14 9.46 10.92
N ILE A 89 0.31 8.89 11.79
CA ILE A 89 -1.12 8.67 11.53
C ILE A 89 -1.98 9.36 12.60
N GLY A 90 -3.27 9.56 12.30
CA GLY A 90 -4.15 10.41 13.13
C GLY A 90 -4.22 10.05 14.61
N PHE A 91 -4.10 8.78 14.96
CA PHE A 91 -4.17 8.29 16.35
C PHE A 91 -2.82 7.83 16.92
N GLN A 92 -1.75 7.81 16.12
CA GLN A 92 -0.45 7.29 16.53
C GLN A 92 0.66 8.03 15.77
N LYS A 93 1.47 8.80 16.50
CA LYS A 93 2.68 9.40 15.92
C LYS A 93 3.74 8.33 15.67
N ALA A 94 4.53 8.50 14.62
CA ALA A 94 5.71 7.72 14.35
C ALA A 94 6.73 7.96 15.46
N ASP A 95 6.89 6.97 16.32
CA ASP A 95 8.00 6.88 17.27
C ASP A 95 9.08 5.96 16.69
N LYS A 96 10.35 6.35 16.81
CA LYS A 96 11.46 5.57 16.25
C LYS A 96 11.46 4.14 16.77
N THR A 97 11.16 3.93 18.06
CA THR A 97 11.11 2.61 18.69
C THR A 97 9.97 1.80 18.08
N LEU A 98 8.77 2.38 17.97
CA LEU A 98 7.62 1.72 17.37
C LEU A 98 7.88 1.33 15.91
N THR A 99 8.40 2.26 15.10
CA THR A 99 8.76 2.00 13.71
C THR A 99 9.78 0.86 13.58
N MET A 100 10.83 0.85 14.42
CA MET A 100 11.82 -0.23 14.42
C MET A 100 11.22 -1.58 14.80
N ARG A 101 10.36 -1.62 15.84
CA ARG A 101 9.70 -2.85 16.28
C ARG A 101 8.73 -3.40 15.23
N LEU A 102 7.97 -2.54 14.55
CA LEU A 102 7.11 -2.96 13.44
C LEU A 102 7.92 -3.56 12.29
N ARG A 103 9.05 -2.93 11.92
CA ARG A 103 9.96 -3.48 10.90
C ARG A 103 10.52 -4.82 11.33
N GLU A 104 11.00 -4.94 12.57
CA GLU A 104 11.52 -6.19 13.12
C GLU A 104 10.50 -7.33 13.02
N ILE A 105 9.26 -7.09 13.43
CA ILE A 105 8.18 -8.08 13.34
C ILE A 105 7.88 -8.43 11.87
N PHE A 106 7.88 -7.45 10.98
CA PHE A 106 7.51 -7.65 9.58
C PHE A 106 8.58 -8.39 8.77
N THR A 107 9.86 -8.07 8.98
CA THR A 107 10.96 -8.57 8.15
C THR A 107 11.61 -9.83 8.68
N ASN A 108 11.44 -10.15 9.98
CA ASN A 108 12.01 -11.35 10.58
C ASN A 108 10.96 -12.46 10.66
N PRO A 109 11.03 -13.48 9.79
CA PRO A 109 10.10 -14.59 9.87
C PRO A 109 10.29 -15.37 11.18
N HIS A 110 9.19 -15.63 11.87
CA HIS A 110 9.16 -16.47 13.06
C HIS A 110 8.24 -17.66 12.81
N SER A 111 8.68 -18.86 13.20
CA SER A 111 7.94 -20.12 12.97
C SER A 111 6.52 -20.12 13.56
N ASN A 112 6.33 -19.39 14.66
CA ASN A 112 5.07 -19.31 15.41
C ASN A 112 4.28 -18.01 15.18
N LEU A 113 4.69 -17.17 14.21
CA LEU A 113 4.01 -15.91 13.90
C LEU A 113 3.74 -15.80 12.40
N MET A 114 2.47 -15.68 12.05
CA MET A 114 2.02 -15.32 10.72
C MET A 114 2.00 -13.81 10.57
N ILE A 115 2.48 -13.31 9.42
CA ILE A 115 2.42 -11.90 9.06
C ILE A 115 1.28 -11.70 8.07
N GLY A 116 0.33 -10.85 8.44
CA GLY A 116 -0.85 -10.53 7.65
C GLY A 116 -0.69 -9.21 6.92
N ILE A 117 -0.96 -9.19 5.62
CA ILE A 117 -1.09 -7.98 4.80
C ILE A 117 -2.37 -8.06 3.97
N ASN A 118 -2.91 -6.90 3.58
CA ASN A 118 -4.08 -6.91 2.70
C ASN A 118 -3.69 -7.45 1.32
N ARG A 119 -4.32 -8.55 0.89
CA ARG A 119 -3.98 -9.20 -0.38
C ARG A 119 -4.21 -8.29 -1.59
N ARG A 120 -5.17 -7.36 -1.49
CA ARG A 120 -5.50 -6.38 -2.56
C ARG A 120 -4.32 -5.49 -2.92
N TYR A 121 -3.36 -5.31 -2.02
CA TYR A 121 -2.14 -4.58 -2.36
C TYR A 121 -1.41 -5.25 -3.52
N TYR A 122 -1.26 -6.57 -3.57
CA TYR A 122 -0.54 -7.26 -4.67
C TYR A 122 -1.43 -7.95 -5.70
N TYR A 123 -2.69 -8.16 -5.36
CA TYR A 123 -3.72 -8.77 -6.21
C TYR A 123 -4.95 -7.84 -6.23
N PRO A 124 -4.85 -6.67 -6.90
CA PRO A 124 -5.93 -5.68 -6.93
C PRO A 124 -7.13 -6.20 -7.73
N ASN A 125 -8.27 -5.53 -7.54
CA ASN A 125 -9.45 -5.80 -8.36
C ASN A 125 -9.18 -5.43 -9.84
N PRO A 126 -9.89 -6.06 -10.79
CA PRO A 126 -9.84 -5.66 -12.19
C PRO A 126 -10.19 -4.17 -12.38
N MET A 127 -9.54 -3.53 -13.36
CA MET A 127 -9.77 -2.10 -13.64
C MET A 127 -11.24 -1.78 -13.95
N ALA A 128 -11.92 -2.68 -14.66
CA ALA A 128 -13.33 -2.53 -15.01
C ALA A 128 -14.19 -2.32 -13.76
N GLU A 129 -14.01 -3.16 -12.73
CA GLU A 129 -14.76 -3.07 -11.47
C GLU A 129 -14.48 -1.76 -10.71
N ILE A 130 -13.24 -1.27 -10.75
CA ILE A 130 -12.87 -0.01 -10.09
C ILE A 130 -13.45 1.20 -10.82
N ILE A 131 -13.49 1.17 -12.15
CA ILE A 131 -14.06 2.27 -12.95
C ILE A 131 -15.57 2.36 -12.71
N GLU A 132 -16.26 1.21 -12.64
CA GLU A 132 -17.70 1.09 -12.37
C GLU A 132 -18.09 1.45 -10.94
N GLN A 133 -17.13 1.49 -10.00
CA GLN A 133 -17.38 1.88 -8.62
C GLN A 133 -17.93 3.32 -8.54
N THR A 134 -19.16 3.44 -8.04
CA THR A 134 -19.85 4.73 -7.86
C THR A 134 -19.43 5.43 -6.57
N ASN A 135 -18.91 4.70 -5.58
CA ASN A 135 -18.36 5.30 -4.38
C ASN A 135 -16.95 5.86 -4.66
N GLU A 136 -16.86 7.18 -4.79
CA GLU A 136 -15.60 7.88 -5.07
C GLU A 136 -14.52 7.62 -4.02
N VAL A 137 -14.88 7.45 -2.74
CA VAL A 137 -13.91 7.15 -1.67
C VAL A 137 -13.28 5.78 -1.90
N CYS A 138 -14.10 4.76 -2.17
CA CYS A 138 -13.60 3.42 -2.49
C CYS A 138 -12.78 3.44 -3.78
N LYS A 139 -13.24 4.15 -4.81
CA LYS A 139 -12.54 4.27 -6.09
C LYS A 139 -11.16 4.93 -5.92
N ASN A 140 -11.10 6.04 -5.19
CA ASN A 140 -9.84 6.74 -4.91
C ASN A 140 -8.90 5.88 -4.04
N PHE A 141 -9.45 5.11 -3.10
CA PHE A 141 -8.63 4.18 -2.32
C PHE A 141 -7.98 3.12 -3.21
N GLU A 142 -8.74 2.49 -4.11
CA GLU A 142 -8.22 1.47 -5.03
C GLU A 142 -7.20 2.05 -6.02
N LEU A 143 -7.47 3.24 -6.58
CA LEU A 143 -6.59 3.85 -7.58
C LEU A 143 -5.30 4.46 -7.01
N TYR A 144 -5.31 4.96 -5.77
CA TYR A 144 -4.18 5.72 -5.22
C TYR A 144 -3.62 5.16 -3.92
N ALA A 145 -4.47 4.77 -2.97
CA ALA A 145 -4.00 4.28 -1.68
C ALA A 145 -3.39 2.88 -1.80
N VAL A 146 -4.02 1.97 -2.54
CA VAL A 146 -3.51 0.62 -2.80
C VAL A 146 -2.11 0.61 -3.42
N PRO A 147 -1.84 1.29 -4.56
CA PRO A 147 -0.48 1.34 -5.12
C PRO A 147 0.50 2.04 -4.16
N LYS A 148 0.10 3.12 -3.48
CA LYS A 148 0.96 3.77 -2.48
C LYS A 148 1.38 2.81 -1.35
N MET A 149 0.43 2.05 -0.80
CA MET A 149 0.73 1.04 0.23
C MET A 149 1.66 -0.05 -0.31
N ARG A 150 1.46 -0.47 -1.57
CA ARG A 150 2.32 -1.44 -2.24
C ARG A 150 3.75 -0.92 -2.41
N GLN A 151 3.95 0.32 -2.84
CA GLN A 151 5.28 0.93 -2.94
C GLN A 151 6.01 0.93 -1.60
N ILE A 152 5.30 1.20 -0.50
CA ILE A 152 5.86 1.13 0.85
C ILE A 152 6.22 -0.31 1.20
N LEU A 153 5.28 -1.25 1.06
CA LEU A 153 5.47 -2.65 1.41
C LEU A 153 6.61 -3.31 0.61
N THR A 154 6.78 -2.95 -0.67
CA THR A 154 7.81 -3.52 -1.54
C THR A 154 9.23 -3.27 -1.00
N LYS A 155 9.43 -2.24 -0.18
CA LYS A 155 10.72 -1.99 0.51
C LYS A 155 11.07 -3.03 1.57
N TYR A 156 10.06 -3.73 2.11
CA TYR A 156 10.18 -4.61 3.27
C TYR A 156 9.74 -6.05 2.99
N ILE A 157 9.09 -6.31 1.85
CA ILE A 157 8.59 -7.65 1.50
C ILE A 157 9.74 -8.64 1.33
N ASN A 158 9.58 -9.79 1.94
CA ASN A 158 10.36 -10.98 1.69
C ASN A 158 9.56 -11.92 0.79
N TYR A 159 10.01 -12.10 -0.45
CA TYR A 159 9.30 -12.92 -1.44
C TYR A 159 9.42 -14.44 -1.21
N ASP A 160 10.31 -14.86 -0.32
CA ASP A 160 10.57 -16.28 -0.05
C ASP A 160 9.68 -16.83 1.09
N ILE A 161 8.90 -15.96 1.75
CA ILE A 161 7.96 -16.34 2.79
C ILE A 161 6.51 -16.18 2.33
N LYS A 162 5.62 -16.84 3.07
CA LYS A 162 4.18 -16.80 2.84
C LYS A 162 3.53 -15.85 3.84
N TYR A 163 2.77 -14.88 3.31
CA TYR A 163 1.94 -13.96 4.09
C TYR A 163 0.50 -14.47 4.17
N CYS A 164 -0.29 -13.91 5.09
CA CYS A 164 -1.71 -14.19 5.22
C CYS A 164 -2.58 -12.95 5.00
N GLU A 165 -3.88 -13.15 4.83
CA GLU A 165 -4.82 -12.04 4.63
C GLU A 165 -5.06 -11.29 5.96
N ALA A 166 -4.75 -9.99 5.97
CA ALA A 166 -5.01 -9.13 7.14
C ALA A 166 -6.48 -8.71 7.29
N SER A 167 -7.24 -8.76 6.19
CA SER A 167 -8.61 -8.25 6.10
C SER A 167 -9.68 -9.23 6.59
N THR A 168 -9.29 -10.31 7.29
CA THR A 168 -10.19 -11.38 7.78
C THR A 168 -11.36 -10.91 8.66
N GLY A 169 -11.37 -9.63 9.07
CA GLY A 169 -12.49 -8.99 9.77
C GLY A 169 -13.57 -8.32 8.90
N LYS A 170 -13.34 -8.05 7.61
CA LYS A 170 -14.40 -7.60 6.69
C LYS A 170 -15.00 -8.81 5.99
N MET A 171 -15.92 -9.47 6.69
CA MET A 171 -16.86 -10.40 6.07
C MET A 171 -17.47 -9.73 4.83
N VAL A 172 -17.50 -10.47 3.73
CA VAL A 172 -18.16 -10.10 2.49
C VAL A 172 -19.64 -9.87 2.78
N GLY A 173 -20.01 -8.62 3.06
CA GLY A 173 -21.36 -8.13 2.82
C GLY A 173 -21.45 -7.81 1.33
N GLY A 174 -21.85 -8.80 0.52
CA GLY A 174 -22.00 -8.61 -0.92
C GLY A 174 -21.87 -9.89 -1.73
N GLY A 175 -22.91 -10.72 -1.67
CA GLY A 175 -23.03 -11.92 -2.50
C GLY A 175 -24.16 -12.80 -1.98
N GLY A 176 -25.37 -12.59 -2.51
CA GLY A 176 -26.54 -13.38 -2.17
C GLY A 176 -26.36 -14.86 -2.53
N GLY A 177 -25.80 -15.63 -1.61
CA GLY A 177 -25.92 -17.08 -1.57
C GLY A 177 -26.97 -17.43 -0.51
N LYS A 178 -28.15 -17.85 -0.94
CA LYS A 178 -29.13 -18.48 -0.04
C LYS A 178 -28.42 -19.62 0.69
N LEU A 179 -28.43 -19.59 2.02
CA LEU A 179 -28.16 -20.75 2.85
C LEU A 179 -29.11 -21.87 2.40
N PRO A 180 -28.63 -23.11 2.14
CA PRO A 180 -29.54 -24.22 1.92
C PRO A 180 -30.34 -24.42 3.21
N ASN A 181 -31.67 -24.37 3.08
CA ASN A 181 -32.58 -24.81 4.13
C ASN A 181 -32.26 -26.27 4.42
N VAL A 182 -31.77 -26.53 5.63
CA VAL A 182 -31.70 -27.88 6.18
C VAL A 182 -33.01 -28.09 6.93
N ALA A 183 -33.92 -28.84 6.31
CA ALA A 183 -35.03 -29.54 6.94
C ALA A 183 -35.12 -30.91 6.26
#